data_AF-H6VVG9-F1
#
_entry.id   AF-H6VVG9-F1
#
_cell.length_a   1.000
_cell.length_b   1.000
_cell.length_c   1.000
_cell.angle_alpha   90.00
_cell.angle_beta   90.00
_cell.angle_gamma   90.00
#
_symmetry.space_group_name_H-M   'P 1'
#
loop_
_entity.id
_entity.type
_entity.pdbx_description
1 polymer ?
#
loop_
_entity_poly.entity_id
_entity_poly.type
_entity_poly.pdbx_seq_one_letter_code
_entity_poly.pdbx_strand_id
1 'polypeptide(L)'
;FSANSMKKIAENIISLATLPIDDNEFLYDTFLAAGEDNNAKLIAEYFTFRGLPARYVHPKKAGIIVSSEPGNARILPSSYDKIEELRNAEEVLIIPGFFGVTVDNQICTFSR
;
A
#
# COMPACT_ATOMS: atom_id res chain seq x y z
N PHE A 1 4.07 -20.73 -12.30
CA PHE A 1 3.82 -19.29 -12.14
C PHE A 1 5.16 -18.58 -12.11
N SER A 2 5.35 -17.56 -12.95
CA SER A 2 6.46 -16.62 -12.85
C SER A 2 5.86 -15.26 -12.58
N ALA A 3 6.12 -14.70 -11.40
CA ALA A 3 5.60 -13.39 -11.02
C ALA A 3 6.33 -12.28 -11.78
N ASN A 4 5.57 -11.41 -12.45
CA ASN A 4 6.11 -10.24 -13.16
C ASN A 4 6.53 -9.14 -12.17
N SER A 5 5.99 -9.17 -10.95
CA SER A 5 6.24 -8.19 -9.90
C SER A 5 7.58 -8.37 -9.18
N MET A 6 8.25 -9.53 -9.31
CA MET A 6 9.47 -9.84 -8.54
C MET A 6 10.58 -8.81 -8.72
N LYS A 7 10.81 -8.35 -9.96
CA LYS A 7 11.81 -7.32 -10.23
C LYS A 7 11.49 -6.02 -9.49
N LYS A 8 10.22 -5.58 -9.55
CA LYS A 8 9.75 -4.36 -8.88
C LYS A 8 9.81 -4.48 -7.34
N ILE A 9 9.51 -5.66 -6.80
CA ILE A 9 9.60 -5.94 -5.37
C ILE A 9 11.07 -5.83 -4.91
N ALA A 10 12.00 -6.45 -5.65
CA ALA A 10 13.43 -6.34 -5.35
C ALA A 10 13.93 -4.90 -5.42
N GLU A 11 13.58 -4.17 -6.49
CA GLU A 11 13.91 -2.74 -6.64
C GLU A 11 13.36 -1.90 -5.49
N ASN A 12 12.10 -2.15 -5.06
CA ASN A 12 11.50 -1.45 -3.93
C ASN A 12 12.28 -1.73 -2.63
N ILE A 13 12.57 -2.99 -2.31
CA ILE A 13 13.33 -3.35 -1.10
C ILE A 13 14.72 -2.70 -1.09
N ILE A 14 15.41 -2.71 -2.24
CA ILE A 14 16.72 -2.06 -2.36
C ILE A 14 16.59 -0.55 -2.16
N SER A 15 15.55 0.07 -2.71
CA SER A 15 15.33 1.52 -2.57
C SER A 15 15.09 1.96 -1.13
N LEU A 16 14.51 1.11 -0.28
CA LEU A 16 14.30 1.42 1.15
C LEU A 16 15.63 1.71 1.86
N ALA A 17 16.70 0.99 1.50
CA ALA A 17 18.03 1.19 2.07
C ALA A 17 18.69 2.52 1.67
N THR A 18 18.09 3.26 0.72
CA THR A 18 18.58 4.56 0.25
C THR A 18 17.87 5.75 0.88
N LEU A 19 16.83 5.50 1.70
CA LEU A 19 16.05 6.55 2.34
C LEU A 19 16.87 7.28 3.43
N PRO A 20 16.70 8.60 3.59
CA PRO A 20 17.36 9.35 4.65
C PRO A 20 16.93 8.83 6.03
N ILE A 21 17.91 8.62 6.91
CA ILE A 21 17.70 8.18 8.29
C ILE A 21 17.33 9.38 9.18
N ASP A 22 18.10 10.45 9.07
CA ASP A 22 17.87 11.68 9.81
C ASP A 22 16.75 12.51 9.17
N ASP A 23 16.02 13.28 9.99
CA ASP A 23 14.91 14.15 9.58
C ASP A 23 13.80 13.45 8.77
N ASN A 24 13.57 12.15 9.02
CA ASN A 24 12.56 11.34 8.34
C ASN A 24 11.64 10.62 9.33
N GLU A 25 10.65 11.36 9.83
CA GLU A 25 9.67 10.87 10.81
C GLU A 25 8.87 9.65 10.34
N PHE A 26 8.67 9.50 9.02
CA PHE A 26 7.87 8.44 8.40
C PHE A 26 8.69 7.23 7.92
N LEU A 27 10.00 7.22 8.20
CA LEU A 27 10.91 6.17 7.74
C LEU A 27 10.45 4.79 8.21
N TYR A 28 10.16 4.65 9.50
CA TYR A 28 9.79 3.37 10.09
C TYR A 28 8.48 2.83 9.50
N ASP A 29 7.48 3.70 9.34
CA ASP A 29 6.21 3.39 8.69
C ASP A 29 6.40 2.95 7.24
N THR A 30 7.28 3.63 6.50
CA THR A 30 7.62 3.27 5.12
C THR A 30 8.22 1.86 5.04
N PHE A 31 9.12 1.51 5.96
CA PHE A 31 9.71 0.17 6.03
C PHE A 31 8.67 -0.90 6.37
N LEU A 32 7.79 -0.65 7.34
CA LEU A 32 6.75 -1.61 7.72
C LEU A 32 5.72 -1.81 6.59
N ALA A 33 5.27 -0.72 5.97
CA ALA A 33 4.30 -0.73 4.87
C ALA A 33 4.80 -1.52 3.65
N ALA A 34 6.11 -1.47 3.37
CA ALA A 34 6.69 -2.14 2.21
C ALA A 34 6.47 -3.67 2.21
N GLY A 35 6.36 -4.30 3.40
CA GLY A 35 6.06 -5.72 3.50
C GLY A 35 4.71 -6.07 2.87
N GLU A 36 3.64 -5.42 3.34
CA GLU A 36 2.30 -5.65 2.79
C GLU A 36 2.14 -5.11 1.37
N ASP A 37 2.76 -3.97 1.06
CA ASP A 37 2.69 -3.39 -0.27
C ASP A 37 3.27 -4.31 -1.34
N ASN A 38 4.39 -4.98 -1.05
CA ASN A 38 4.99 -5.96 -1.97
C ASN A 38 4.25 -7.29 -1.97
N ASN A 39 3.77 -7.76 -0.82
CA ASN A 39 2.95 -8.96 -0.74
C ASN A 39 1.66 -8.82 -1.58
N ALA A 40 0.98 -7.67 -1.50
CA ALA A 40 -0.24 -7.41 -2.27
C ALA A 40 -0.02 -7.49 -3.80
N LYS A 41 1.12 -7.02 -4.30
CA LYS A 41 1.50 -7.14 -5.72
C LYS A 41 1.61 -8.60 -6.14
N LEU A 42 2.28 -9.41 -5.34
CA LEU A 42 2.49 -10.84 -5.62
C LEU A 42 1.17 -11.62 -5.56
N ILE A 43 0.33 -11.35 -4.56
CA ILE A 43 -0.98 -12.01 -4.39
C ILE A 43 -1.91 -11.68 -5.56
N ALA A 44 -1.96 -10.42 -6.03
CA ALA A 44 -2.77 -10.04 -7.18
C ALA A 44 -2.37 -10.81 -8.45
N GLU A 45 -1.06 -10.94 -8.72
CA GLU A 45 -0.57 -11.72 -9.86
C GLU A 45 -0.87 -13.21 -9.71
N TYR A 46 -0.74 -13.75 -8.49
CA TYR A 46 -1.06 -15.15 -8.23
C TYR A 46 -2.55 -15.44 -8.42
N PHE A 47 -3.45 -14.57 -7.95
CA PHE A 47 -4.89 -14.73 -8.15
C PHE A 47 -5.26 -14.71 -9.63
N THR A 48 -4.70 -13.76 -10.38
CA THR A 48 -4.88 -13.69 -11.83
C THR A 48 -4.36 -14.95 -12.51
N PHE A 49 -3.18 -15.45 -12.14
CA PHE A 49 -2.63 -16.71 -12.65
C PHE A 49 -3.53 -17.92 -12.37
N ARG A 50 -4.29 -17.90 -11.27
CA ARG A 50 -5.26 -18.95 -10.90
C ARG A 50 -6.64 -18.77 -11.54
N GLY A 51 -6.81 -17.78 -12.42
CA GLY A 51 -8.06 -17.54 -13.15
C GLY A 51 -9.07 -16.66 -12.42
N LEU A 52 -8.68 -16.04 -11.30
CA LEU A 52 -9.49 -15.03 -10.61
C LEU A 52 -9.00 -13.63 -11.04
N PRO A 53 -9.79 -12.86 -11.82
CA PRO A 53 -9.43 -11.49 -12.18
C PRO A 53 -9.18 -10.67 -10.92
N ALA A 54 -7.93 -10.24 -10.73
CA ALA A 54 -7.53 -9.49 -9.56
C ALA A 54 -6.41 -8.50 -9.88
N ARG A 55 -6.46 -7.32 -9.27
CA ARG A 55 -5.37 -6.33 -9.38
C ARG A 55 -4.96 -5.74 -8.05
N TYR A 56 -3.67 -5.43 -7.97
CA TYR A 56 -3.11 -4.64 -6.89
C TYR A 56 -3.58 -3.17 -6.97
N VAL A 57 -3.88 -2.58 -5.82
CA VAL A 57 -4.18 -1.15 -5.67
C VAL A 57 -3.44 -0.58 -4.48
N HIS A 58 -2.53 0.37 -4.72
CA HIS A 58 -1.85 1.11 -3.66
C HIS A 58 -2.87 1.90 -2.80
N PRO A 59 -2.72 1.99 -1.46
CA PRO A 59 -3.64 2.71 -0.58
C PRO A 59 -3.95 4.15 -1.02
N LYS A 60 -2.94 4.89 -1.50
CA LYS A 60 -3.12 6.22 -2.14
C LYS A 60 -4.17 6.22 -3.26
N LYS A 61 -4.13 5.23 -4.17
CA LYS A 61 -5.06 5.10 -5.29
C LYS A 61 -6.42 4.58 -4.83
N ALA A 62 -6.43 3.74 -3.79
CA ALA A 62 -7.65 3.28 -3.13
C ALA A 62 -8.38 4.40 -2.34
N GLY A 63 -7.75 5.57 -2.18
CA GLY A 63 -8.32 6.67 -1.43
C GLY A 63 -8.22 6.52 0.08
N ILE A 64 -7.29 5.69 0.58
CA ILE A 64 -7.04 5.53 2.02
C ILE A 64 -6.16 6.69 2.49
N ILE A 65 -6.80 7.80 2.84
CA ILE A 65 -6.17 9.02 3.35
C ILE A 65 -6.18 8.95 4.88
N VAL A 66 -5.04 9.18 5.53
CA VAL A 66 -4.89 9.00 6.98
C VAL A 66 -4.33 10.22 7.69
N SER A 67 -4.52 10.29 9.02
CA SER A 67 -3.88 11.27 9.88
C SER A 67 -2.35 11.12 9.86
N SER A 68 -1.66 12.22 10.13
CA SER A 68 -0.20 12.31 10.10
C SER A 68 0.41 11.95 11.46
N GLU A 69 0.07 10.77 11.96
CA GLU A 69 0.55 10.24 13.25
C GLU A 69 1.27 8.89 13.01
N PRO A 70 2.60 8.89 12.79
CA PRO A 70 3.36 7.67 12.51
C PRO A 70 3.09 6.54 13.52
N GLY A 71 2.80 5.34 13.01
CA GLY A 71 2.45 4.16 13.81
C GLY A 71 1.08 4.19 14.50
N ASN A 72 0.29 5.25 14.33
CA ASN A 72 -1.04 5.41 14.93
C ASN A 72 -2.02 6.13 13.99
N ALA A 73 -1.84 5.96 12.68
CA ALA A 73 -2.65 6.63 11.69
C ALA A 73 -4.14 6.29 11.85
N ARG A 74 -5.02 7.22 11.53
CA ARG A 74 -6.48 7.02 11.48
C ARG A 74 -7.02 7.43 10.12
N ILE A 75 -7.93 6.64 9.56
CA ILE A 75 -8.59 6.98 8.30
C ILE A 75 -9.35 8.30 8.46
N LEU A 76 -9.11 9.24 7.55
CA LEU A 76 -9.81 10.51 7.52
C LEU A 76 -11.18 10.35 6.82
N PRO A 77 -12.20 11.12 7.23
CA PRO A 77 -13.52 11.09 6.60
C PRO A 77 -13.50 11.31 5.07
N SER A 78 -12.55 12.10 4.57
CA SER A 78 -12.35 12.35 3.13
C SER A 78 -11.95 11.11 2.31
N SER A 79 -11.64 10.00 2.97
CA SER A 79 -11.34 8.72 2.32
C SER A 79 -12.60 7.99 1.85
N TYR A 80 -13.72 8.15 2.55
CA TYR A 80 -14.87 7.26 2.39
C TYR A 80 -15.48 7.33 0.99
N ASP A 81 -15.65 8.53 0.43
CA ASP A 81 -16.18 8.70 -0.93
C ASP A 81 -15.33 7.94 -1.96
N LYS A 82 -14.00 8.04 -1.86
CA LYS A 82 -13.07 7.34 -2.78
C LYS A 82 -13.05 5.83 -2.57
N ILE A 83 -13.14 5.38 -1.32
CA ILE A 83 -13.23 3.94 -1.00
C ILE A 83 -14.56 3.38 -1.52
N GLU A 84 -15.63 4.18 -1.50
CA GLU A 84 -16.94 3.79 -2.01
C GLU A 84 -16.91 3.49 -3.51
N GLU A 85 -16.20 4.31 -4.29
CA GLU A 85 -16.01 4.13 -5.73
C GLU A 85 -15.36 2.78 -6.10
N LEU A 86 -14.58 2.18 -5.19
CA LEU A 86 -13.91 0.89 -5.42
C LEU A 86 -14.91 -0.26 -5.60
N ARG A 87 -16.15 -0.12 -5.11
CA ARG A 87 -17.20 -1.12 -5.28
C ARG A 87 -17.64 -1.29 -6.74
N ASN A 88 -17.30 -0.34 -7.60
CA ASN A 88 -17.59 -0.40 -9.03
C ASN A 88 -16.57 -1.24 -9.81
N ALA A 89 -15.53 -1.77 -9.16
CA ALA A 89 -14.57 -2.65 -9.82
C ALA A 89 -15.18 -4.02 -10.12
N GLU A 90 -15.03 -4.48 -11.37
CA GLU A 90 -15.48 -5.81 -11.80
C GLU A 90 -14.55 -6.93 -11.31
N GLU A 91 -13.29 -6.60 -10.99
CA GLU A 91 -12.25 -7.52 -10.55
C GLU A 91 -11.99 -7.42 -9.04
N VAL A 92 -11.34 -8.44 -8.48
CA VAL A 92 -10.93 -8.43 -7.06
C VAL A 92 -9.80 -7.44 -6.85
N LEU A 93 -10.01 -6.46 -5.97
CA LEU A 93 -8.98 -5.49 -5.60
C LEU A 93 -8.15 -6.02 -4.43
N ILE A 94 -6.84 -6.13 -4.63
CA ILE A 94 -5.88 -6.47 -3.57
C ILE A 94 -5.24 -5.18 -3.08
N ILE A 95 -5.67 -4.74 -1.90
CA ILE A 95 -5.25 -3.49 -1.26
C ILE A 95 -4.45 -3.84 0.01
N PRO A 96 -3.23 -3.31 0.21
CA PRO A 96 -2.51 -3.43 1.47
C PRO A 96 -3.34 -2.90 2.65
N GLY A 97 -3.33 -3.59 3.79
CA GLY A 97 -4.23 -3.32 4.90
C GLY A 97 -3.65 -2.42 6.00
N PHE A 98 -2.34 -2.41 6.17
CA PHE A 98 -1.66 -1.85 7.34
C PHE A 98 -1.25 -0.37 7.22
N PHE A 99 -1.42 0.25 6.05
CA PHE A 99 -1.01 1.65 5.86
C PHE A 99 -1.95 2.45 4.95
N GLY A 100 -1.92 3.76 5.13
CA GLY A 100 -2.52 4.75 4.24
C GLY A 100 -1.51 5.82 3.83
N VAL A 101 -2.02 6.87 3.19
CA VAL A 101 -1.19 8.03 2.80
C VAL A 101 -1.74 9.30 3.42
N THR A 102 -0.87 10.10 4.02
CA THR A 102 -1.26 11.40 4.59
C THR A 102 -1.61 12.40 3.49
N VAL A 103 -2.24 13.52 3.85
CA VAL A 103 -2.51 14.63 2.90
C VAL A 103 -1.22 15.19 2.27
N ASP A 104 -0.12 15.14 3.01
CA ASP A 104 1.22 15.57 2.58
C ASP A 104 2.00 14.44 1.87
N ASN A 105 1.30 13.38 1.46
CA ASN A 105 1.82 12.28 0.67
C ASN A 105 2.90 11.43 1.38
N GLN A 106 2.83 11.32 2.71
CA GLN A 106 3.68 10.43 3.51
C GLN A 106 3.01 9.07 3.72
N ILE A 107 3.81 8.00 3.76
CA ILE A 107 3.35 6.66 4.14
C ILE A 107 3.20 6.63 5.66
N CYS A 108 2.02 6.25 6.14
CA CYS A 108 1.73 6.22 7.57
C CYS A 108 0.94 4.95 7.94
N THR A 109 1.39 4.25 8.98
CA THR A 109 0.88 2.93 9.37
C THR A 109 -0.18 3.03 10.47
N PHE A 110 -1.13 2.09 10.45
CA PHE A 110 -2.12 1.95 11.51
C PHE A 110 -1.46 1.38 12.78
N SER A 111 -2.12 1.56 13.94
CA SER A 111 -1.69 0.92 15.19
C SER A 111 -1.75 -0.61 15.10
N ARG A 112 -0.86 -1.30 15.81
CA ARG A 112 -0.90 -2.76 15.97
C ARG A 112 -1.77 -3.21 17.14
#